data_AF-A0A830B619-F1
#
_entry.id   AF-A0A830B619-F1
#
_cell.length_a   1.000
_cell.length_b   1.000
_cell.length_c   1.000
_cell.angle_alpha   90.00
_cell.angle_beta   90.00
_cell.angle_gamma   90.00
#
_symmetry.space_group_name_H-M   'P 1'
#
loop_
_entity.id
_entity.type
_entity.pdbx_description
1 polymer ?
#
loop_
_entity_poly.entity_id
_entity_poly.type
_entity_poly.pdbx_seq_one_letter_code
_entity_poly.pdbx_strand_id
1 'polypeptide(L)'
;MRPSDSNKPPYVAKVEKIECDHRNNVKVRVRWYYRPEESNGGRRQFHGAKELFLSDHYDVQEFEYKAATGGFTPDRVAVYCKCEMPYNPDDLMVQCEGCKD
;
A
#
# COMPACT_ATOMS: atom_id res chain seq x y z
N MET A 1 3.02 1.61 -1.41
CA MET A 1 4.11 1.23 -2.33
C MET A 1 3.84 -0.15 -2.88
N ARG A 2 4.05 -0.36 -4.19
CA ARG A 2 4.03 -1.70 -4.77
C ARG A 2 5.34 -2.43 -4.42
N PRO A 3 5.29 -3.72 -4.10
CA PRO A 3 6.49 -4.56 -4.10
C PRO A 3 7.15 -4.50 -5.48
N SER A 4 8.47 -4.63 -5.53
CA SER A 4 9.23 -4.73 -6.79
C SER A 4 8.87 -5.98 -7.60
N ASP A 5 8.30 -6.99 -6.95
CA ASP A 5 7.80 -8.22 -7.54
C ASP A 5 6.26 -8.20 -7.58
N SER A 6 5.68 -8.27 -8.78
CA SER A 6 4.23 -8.23 -9.02
C SER A 6 3.49 -9.44 -8.43
N ASN A 7 4.18 -10.52 -8.10
CA ASN A 7 3.56 -11.69 -7.46
C ASN A 7 3.35 -11.51 -5.94
N LYS A 8 3.93 -10.46 -5.34
CA LYS A 8 3.77 -10.20 -3.92
C LYS A 8 2.54 -9.33 -3.68
N PRO A 9 1.72 -9.67 -2.66
CA PRO A 9 0.60 -8.82 -2.29
C PRO A 9 1.10 -7.43 -1.88
N PRO A 10 0.28 -6.38 -2.04
CA PRO A 10 0.66 -5.03 -1.68
C PRO A 10 1.06 -4.93 -0.20
N TYR A 11 2.05 -4.09 0.07
CA TYR A 11 2.48 -3.80 1.43
C TYR A 11 1.39 -3.07 2.19
N VAL A 12 1.23 -3.42 3.47
CA VAL A 12 0.26 -2.79 4.36
C VAL A 12 1.02 -1.95 5.38
N ALA A 13 0.57 -0.73 5.61
CA ALA A 13 1.15 0.16 6.60
C ALA A 13 0.07 0.91 7.36
N LYS A 14 0.37 1.24 8.62
CA LYS A 14 -0.38 2.19 9.41
C LYS A 14 0.10 3.60 9.08
N VAL A 15 -0.81 4.51 8.78
CA VAL A 15 -0.47 5.94 8.68
C VAL A 15 -0.33 6.50 10.09
N GLU A 16 0.85 6.99 10.43
CA GLU A 16 1.14 7.62 11.73
C GLU A 16 0.91 9.13 11.67
N LYS A 17 1.26 9.78 10.55
CA LYS A 17 1.06 11.22 10.37
C LYS A 17 0.98 11.60 8.90
N ILE A 18 0.12 12.56 8.58
CA ILE A 18 0.07 13.21 7.27
C ILE A 18 0.43 14.68 7.48
N GLU A 19 1.40 15.17 6.72
CA GLU A 19 1.85 16.56 6.74
C GLU A 19 1.75 17.13 5.32
N CYS A 20 1.28 18.36 5.18
CA CYS A 20 1.25 19.08 3.91
C CYS A 20 2.02 20.39 4.07
N ASP A 21 2.87 20.72 3.10
CA ASP A 21 3.58 21.99 3.08
C ASP A 21 2.84 23.05 2.23
N HIS A 22 3.35 24.29 2.27
CA HIS A 22 2.78 25.41 1.52
C HIS A 22 2.95 25.29 -0.01
N ARG A 23 3.67 24.28 -0.48
CA ARG A 23 3.91 23.98 -1.90
C ARG A 23 3.12 22.75 -2.37
N ASN A 24 2.14 22.28 -1.57
CA ASN A 24 1.34 21.08 -1.83
C ASN A 24 2.15 19.77 -1.88
N ASN A 25 3.32 19.74 -1.25
CA ASN A 25 4.00 18.48 -0.98
C ASN A 25 3.38 17.84 0.25
N VAL A 26 2.89 16.63 0.08
CA VAL A 26 2.31 15.78 1.09
C VAL A 26 3.37 14.76 1.54
N LYS A 27 3.65 14.73 2.84
CA LYS A 27 4.49 13.71 3.47
C LYS A 27 3.63 12.82 4.34
N VAL A 28 3.70 11.52 4.10
CA VAL A 28 2.97 10.51 4.87
C VAL A 28 3.99 9.69 5.65
N ARG A 29 3.98 9.85 6.96
CA ARG A 29 4.70 8.98 7.89
C ARG A 29 3.93 7.70 8.07
N VAL A 30 4.56 6.58 7.78
CA VAL A 30 3.97 5.26 7.85
C VAL A 30 4.77 4.34 8.77
N ARG A 31 4.08 3.35 9.33
CA ARG A 31 4.65 2.26 10.10
C ARG A 31 4.23 0.93 9.47
N TRP A 32 5.21 0.12 9.09
CA TRP A 32 4.94 -1.07 8.27
C TRP A 32 4.32 -2.22 9.07
N TYR A 33 3.38 -2.91 8.44
CA TYR A 33 2.97 -4.24 8.84
C TYR A 33 3.72 -5.28 8.01
N TYR A 34 4.19 -6.33 8.68
CA TYR A 34 4.86 -7.46 8.04
C TYR A 34 3.92 -8.65 8.03
N ARG A 35 3.90 -9.37 6.91
CA ARG A 35 3.22 -10.66 6.83
C ARG A 35 4.08 -11.73 7.51
N PRO A 36 3.49 -12.84 7.98
CA PRO A 36 4.24 -13.91 8.59
C PRO A 36 5.39 -14.46 7.74
N GLU A 37 5.23 -14.50 6.42
CA GLU A 37 6.23 -14.93 5.44
C GLU A 37 7.48 -14.04 5.42
N GLU A 38 7.33 -12.77 5.82
CA GLU A 38 8.40 -11.77 5.82
C GLU A 38 9.12 -11.71 7.17
N SER A 39 8.62 -12.43 8.18
CA SER A 39 9.27 -12.53 9.49
C SER A 39 10.38 -13.58 9.49
N ASN A 40 11.39 -13.40 10.35
CA ASN A 40 12.52 -14.36 10.48
C ASN A 40 12.06 -15.80 10.81
N GLY A 41 10.89 -15.95 11.44
CA GLY A 41 10.33 -17.26 11.80
C GLY A 41 9.45 -17.90 10.73
N GLY A 42 9.15 -17.17 9.64
CA GLY A 42 8.22 -17.58 8.59
C GLY A 42 6.77 -17.76 9.07
N ARG A 43 5.90 -18.18 8.14
CA ARG A 43 4.51 -18.53 8.45
C ARG A 43 4.44 -19.86 9.23
N ARG A 44 3.64 -19.89 10.31
CA ARG A 44 3.36 -21.08 11.13
C ARG A 44 1.89 -21.47 11.01
N GLN A 45 1.53 -22.69 11.43
CA GLN A 45 0.16 -23.22 11.31
C GLN A 45 -0.90 -22.41 12.06
N PHE A 46 -0.50 -21.76 13.16
CA PHE A 46 -1.40 -20.89 13.91
C PHE A 46 -1.56 -19.50 13.29
N HIS A 47 -0.79 -19.16 12.26
CA HIS A 47 -0.89 -17.85 11.64
C HIS A 47 -2.07 -17.76 10.67
N GLY A 48 -2.91 -16.76 10.85
CA GLY A 48 -4.09 -16.51 10.03
C GLY A 48 -3.74 -16.05 8.62
N ALA A 49 -4.60 -16.33 7.63
CA ALA A 49 -4.36 -15.94 6.23
C ALA A 49 -4.20 -14.42 6.04
N LYS A 50 -4.91 -13.60 6.84
CA LYS A 50 -4.85 -12.13 6.83
C LYS A 50 -4.04 -11.54 7.99
N GLU A 51 -3.25 -12.35 8.69
CA GLU A 51 -2.46 -11.89 9.83
C GLU A 51 -1.34 -10.95 9.40
N LEU A 52 -1.10 -9.94 10.23
CA LEU A 52 -0.10 -8.90 10.05
C LEU A 52 0.54 -8.55 11.39
N PHE A 53 1.86 -8.37 11.39
CA PHE A 53 2.65 -7.99 12.54
C PHE A 53 3.00 -6.50 12.46
N LEU A 54 2.65 -5.74 13.50
CA LEU A 54 3.06 -4.34 13.62
C LEU A 54 4.56 -4.30 13.92
N SER A 55 5.36 -3.84 12.97
CA SER A 55 6.82 -3.72 13.13
C SER A 55 7.22 -2.43 13.83
N ASP A 56 8.48 -2.25 14.16
CA ASP A 56 9.10 -0.96 14.52
C ASP A 56 9.71 -0.23 13.31
N HIS A 57 9.42 -0.68 12.09
CA HIS A 57 9.91 -0.07 10.86
C HIS A 57 9.03 1.12 10.45
N TYR A 58 9.60 2.32 10.56
CA TYR A 58 9.00 3.57 10.13
C TYR A 58 9.59 4.04 8.80
N ASP A 59 8.76 4.68 7.99
CA ASP A 59 9.17 5.28 6.71
C ASP A 59 8.37 6.57 6.42
N VAL A 60 8.87 7.40 5.50
CA VAL A 60 8.22 8.63 5.04
C VAL A 60 8.06 8.57 3.53
N GLN A 61 6.81 8.66 3.08
CA GLN A 61 6.46 8.71 1.66
C GLN A 61 6.10 10.13 1.26
N GLU A 62 6.75 10.66 0.23
CA GLU A 62 6.53 12.02 -0.27
C GLU A 62 5.75 11.98 -1.59
N PHE A 63 4.73 12.83 -1.67
CA PHE A 63 3.90 13.02 -2.85
C PHE A 63 3.74 14.52 -3.13
N GLU A 64 3.82 14.93 -4.38
CA GLU A 64 3.46 16.27 -4.83
C GLU A 64 2.06 16.22 -5.46
N TYR A 65 1.15 17.09 -5.02
CA TYR A 65 -0.16 17.25 -5.65
C TYR A 65 -0.15 18.40 -6.68
N LYS A 66 -0.42 18.07 -7.95
CA LYS A 66 -0.46 19.01 -9.07
C LYS A 66 -1.89 19.47 -9.32
N ALA A 67 -2.28 20.57 -8.68
CA ALA A 67 -3.64 21.11 -8.76
C ALA A 67 -4.14 21.39 -10.19
N ALA A 68 -3.25 21.77 -11.12
CA ALA A 68 -3.61 22.05 -12.51
C ALA A 68 -4.08 20.82 -13.30
N THR A 69 -3.61 19.62 -12.92
CA THR A 69 -3.95 18.35 -13.61
C THR A 69 -4.74 17.39 -12.73
N GLY A 70 -4.89 17.68 -11.43
CA GLY A 70 -5.46 16.76 -10.45
C GLY A 70 -4.59 15.53 -10.17
N GLY A 71 -3.33 15.53 -10.61
CA GLY A 71 -2.43 14.38 -10.51
C GLY A 71 -1.52 14.41 -9.28
N PHE A 72 -1.01 13.24 -8.87
CA PHE A 72 0.03 13.10 -7.85
C PHE A 72 1.36 12.70 -8.48
N THR A 73 2.48 13.09 -7.88
CA THR A 73 3.83 12.67 -8.26
C THR A 73 4.57 12.14 -7.02
N PRO A 74 5.15 10.93 -7.03
CA PRO A 74 5.18 9.96 -8.13
C PRO A 74 3.78 9.39 -8.43
N ASP A 75 3.55 9.10 -9.70
CA ASP A 75 2.28 8.67 -10.31
C ASP A 75 1.97 7.17 -10.14
N ARG A 76 2.72 6.47 -9.28
CA ARG A 76 2.70 5.01 -9.19
C ARG A 76 1.81 4.52 -8.06
N VAL A 77 0.51 4.42 -8.34
CA VAL A 77 -0.46 3.73 -7.48
C VAL A 77 -0.85 2.38 -8.08
N ALA A 78 -1.17 1.41 -7.23
CA ALA A 78 -1.68 0.16 -7.72
C ALA A 78 -3.07 0.32 -8.30
N VAL A 79 -3.22 0.01 -9.58
CA VAL A 79 -4.50 -0.06 -10.28
C VAL A 79 -4.93 -1.51 -10.40
N TYR A 80 -6.25 -1.72 -10.40
CA TYR A 80 -6.89 -3.02 -10.42
C TYR A 80 -8.05 -3.02 -11.40
N CYS A 81 -8.55 -4.21 -11.73
CA CYS A 81 -9.67 -4.43 -12.63
C CYS A 81 -9.39 -3.92 -14.06
N LYS A 82 -10.32 -4.19 -14.98
CA LYS A 82 -10.25 -3.72 -16.39
C LYS A 82 -10.33 -2.19 -16.53
N CYS A 83 -10.80 -1.50 -15.50
CA CYS A 83 -10.91 -0.04 -15.51
C CYS A 83 -9.59 0.67 -15.17
N GLU A 84 -8.55 -0.07 -14.75
CA GLU A 84 -7.24 0.49 -14.40
C GLU A 84 -7.33 1.62 -13.36
N MET A 85 -8.20 1.45 -12.36
CA MET A 85 -8.39 2.40 -11.28
C MET A 85 -7.77 1.89 -9.97
N PRO A 86 -7.29 2.78 -9.07
CA PRO A 86 -6.86 2.40 -7.73
C PRO A 86 -7.98 1.74 -6.91
N TYR A 87 -7.60 0.91 -5.93
CA TYR A 87 -8.55 0.27 -5.03
C TYR A 87 -9.33 1.32 -4.22
N ASN A 88 -10.66 1.32 -4.38
CA ASN A 88 -11.58 2.10 -3.55
C ASN A 88 -12.17 1.19 -2.46
N PRO A 89 -11.93 1.45 -1.17
CA PRO A 89 -12.47 0.64 -0.07
C PRO A 89 -14.00 0.62 0.00
N ASP A 90 -14.68 1.60 -0.58
CA ASP A 90 -16.14 1.72 -0.58
C ASP A 90 -16.80 0.87 -1.67
N ASP A 91 -16.04 0.45 -2.69
CA ASP A 91 -16.53 -0.36 -3.80
C ASP A 91 -16.23 -1.84 -3.59
N LEU A 92 -17.24 -2.69 -3.81
CA LEU A 92 -17.04 -4.14 -3.73
C LEU A 92 -16.16 -4.62 -4.88
N MET A 93 -15.04 -5.27 -4.54
CA MET A 93 -14.16 -5.92 -5.49
C MET A 93 -14.08 -7.43 -5.24
N VAL A 94 -14.08 -8.21 -6.32
CA VAL A 94 -13.87 -9.66 -6.30
C VAL A 94 -12.57 -10.00 -7.01
N GLN A 95 -11.75 -10.85 -6.40
CA GLN A 95 -10.47 -11.26 -6.96
C GLN A 95 -10.66 -12.46 -7.90
N CYS A 96 -10.14 -12.37 -9.12
CA CYS A 96 -10.18 -13.49 -10.06
C CYS A 96 -9.06 -14.50 -9.73
N GLU A 97 -9.40 -15.79 -9.60
CA GLU A 97 -8.42 -16.84 -9.27
C GLU A 97 -7.34 -17.02 -10.36
N GLY A 98 -7.68 -16.73 -11.62
CA GLY A 98 -6.76 -16.83 -12.76
C GLY A 98 -5.82 -15.63 -12.89
N CYS A 99 -6.37 -14.42 -12.78
CA CYS A 99 -5.59 -13.18 -12.96
C CYS A 99 -4.81 -12.80 -11.70
N LYS A 100 -5.29 -13.20 -10.51
CA LYS A 100 -4.80 -12.76 -9.18
C LYS A 100 -4.84 -11.25 -8.95
N ASP A 101 -5.52 -10.53 -9.84
CA ASP A 101 -5.85 -9.10 -9.76
C ASP A 101 -7.20 -8.87 -9.08
#